data_AF-A0A2I0B3W5-F1
#
_entry.id   AF-A0A2I0B3W5-F1
#
_cell.length_a   1.000
_cell.length_b   1.000
_cell.length_c   1.000
_cell.angle_alpha   90.00
_cell.angle_beta   90.00
_cell.angle_gamma   90.00
#
_symmetry.space_group_name_H-M   'P 1'
#
loop_
_entity.id
_entity.type
_entity.pdbx_description
1 polymer ?
#
loop_
_entity_poly.entity_id
_entity_poly.type
_entity_poly.pdbx_seq_one_letter_code
_entity_poly.pdbx_strand_id
1 'polypeptide(L)'
;MLNQGLIKEPVFSFWFNRHDGDAEGGEIVFGGVDPKHFKGEHTFVPVTQKGYWQFDMGDVHIGGESTGFCSGGCSAIADSGTSLIAGPTAVIAEINQKIQAPGVVSQKCKTMVAQYGEEVYSLLLTEGLSTKICSRIGLCAFDGTRRVSIDIESMVNMNRNSDGMCSFCEMTVIWMQNQIKQNQTKEQAIHYINELCERFPSPLGESAVDCGSLASMPNISFTIGGKPFLLTPEQYVLQIGVGIAAQCFSGFTALDVPPPRGPLWILGDVFMGVYHTIFDSGKLRVGFAEAA
;
A
#
# COMPACT_ATOMS: atom_id res chain seq x y z
N MET A 1 -12.74 3.96 30.25
CA MET A 1 -12.18 2.70 30.78
C MET A 1 -10.91 2.93 31.59
N LEU A 2 -9.82 3.43 31.00
CA LEU A 2 -8.56 3.69 31.72
C LEU A 2 -8.71 4.63 32.93
N ASN A 3 -9.22 5.84 32.71
CA ASN A 3 -9.41 6.82 33.80
C ASN A 3 -10.40 6.37 34.88
N GLN A 4 -11.22 5.37 34.56
CA GLN A 4 -12.21 4.79 35.48
C GLN A 4 -11.69 3.52 36.17
N GLY A 5 -10.46 3.07 35.88
CA GLY A 5 -9.88 1.86 36.45
C GLY A 5 -10.56 0.55 36.01
N LEU A 6 -11.27 0.55 34.88
CA LEU A 6 -12.03 -0.62 34.42
C LEU A 6 -11.20 -1.69 33.70
N ILE A 7 -9.95 -1.36 33.35
CA ILE A 7 -9.04 -2.28 32.66
C ILE A 7 -7.69 -2.35 33.38
N LYS A 8 -7.10 -3.55 33.39
CA LYS A 8 -5.85 -3.83 34.11
C LYS A 8 -4.64 -3.26 33.40
N GLU A 9 -4.58 -3.45 32.09
CA GLU A 9 -3.48 -2.97 31.26
C GLU A 9 -3.98 -1.93 30.23
N PRO A 10 -3.16 -0.93 29.87
CA PRO A 10 -3.51 0.06 28.86
C PRO A 10 -3.35 -0.46 27.43
N VAL A 11 -3.86 -1.66 27.16
CA VAL A 11 -3.80 -2.34 25.88
C VAL A 11 -5.19 -2.80 25.46
N PHE A 12 -5.42 -2.91 24.17
CA PHE A 12 -6.53 -3.68 23.62
C PHE A 12 -6.08 -4.42 22.37
N SER A 13 -6.72 -5.52 22.04
CA SER A 13 -6.34 -6.36 20.91
C SER A 13 -7.54 -6.83 20.10
N PHE A 14 -7.27 -7.13 18.84
CA PHE A 14 -8.22 -7.69 17.89
C PHE A 14 -7.72 -9.04 17.37
N TRP A 15 -8.65 -9.98 17.32
CA TRP A 15 -8.58 -11.19 16.53
C TRP A 15 -9.83 -11.25 15.65
N PHE A 16 -9.64 -11.44 14.35
CA PHE A 16 -10.74 -11.69 13.43
C PHE A 16 -10.67 -13.14 12.99
N ASN A 17 -11.76 -13.88 13.17
CA ASN A 17 -11.84 -15.23 12.67
C ASN A 17 -12.00 -15.21 11.15
N ARG A 18 -11.16 -15.95 10.44
CA ARG A 18 -11.18 -16.07 8.97
C ARG A 18 -11.69 -17.44 8.51
N HIS A 19 -12.15 -18.29 9.42
CA HIS A 19 -12.71 -19.59 9.10
C HIS A 19 -14.21 -19.50 8.82
N ASP A 20 -14.57 -19.67 7.55
CA ASP A 20 -15.96 -19.67 7.11
C ASP A 20 -16.76 -20.81 7.77
N GLY A 21 -17.90 -20.44 8.38
CA GLY A 21 -18.81 -21.39 9.02
C GLY A 21 -18.67 -21.51 10.53
N ASP A 22 -17.66 -20.88 11.13
CA ASP A 22 -17.56 -20.76 12.58
C ASP A 22 -18.62 -19.82 13.15
N ALA A 23 -19.05 -20.08 14.39
CA ALA A 23 -20.03 -19.25 15.08
C ALA A 23 -19.44 -17.92 15.58
N GLU A 24 -18.14 -17.87 15.81
CA GLU A 24 -17.41 -16.70 16.30
C GLU A 24 -16.73 -15.98 15.13
N GLY A 25 -17.11 -14.73 14.87
CA GLY A 25 -16.49 -13.91 13.82
C GLY A 25 -15.18 -13.22 14.23
N GLY A 26 -14.89 -13.17 15.53
CA GLY A 26 -13.71 -12.50 16.09
C GLY A 26 -13.93 -12.08 17.54
N GLU A 27 -12.88 -11.53 18.14
CA GLU A 27 -12.86 -11.04 19.52
C GLU A 27 -12.12 -9.71 19.62
N ILE A 28 -12.63 -8.81 20.45
CA ILE A 28 -11.90 -7.64 20.93
C ILE A 28 -11.71 -7.76 22.45
N VAL A 29 -10.46 -7.62 22.90
CA VAL A 29 -10.12 -7.65 24.33
C VAL A 29 -9.68 -6.27 24.76
N PHE A 30 -10.40 -5.67 25.71
CA PHE A 30 -9.96 -4.45 26.38
C PHE A 30 -9.26 -4.80 27.69
N GLY A 31 -8.03 -4.31 27.87
CA GLY A 31 -7.29 -4.49 29.12
C GLY A 31 -6.39 -5.71 29.18
N GLY A 32 -6.12 -6.36 28.05
CA GLY A 32 -5.30 -7.57 27.96
C GLY A 32 -5.25 -8.10 26.53
N VAL A 33 -4.82 -9.35 26.40
CA VAL A 33 -4.70 -10.11 25.15
C VAL A 33 -5.02 -11.58 25.46
N ASP A 34 -5.82 -12.25 24.63
CA ASP A 34 -6.02 -13.71 24.76
C ASP A 34 -4.90 -14.47 24.01
N PRO A 35 -4.05 -15.23 24.72
CA PRO A 35 -2.97 -16.01 24.10
C PRO A 35 -3.43 -17.12 23.15
N LYS A 36 -4.73 -17.47 23.13
CA LYS A 36 -5.28 -18.46 22.21
C LYS A 36 -5.43 -17.94 20.79
N HIS A 37 -5.44 -16.62 20.58
CA HIS A 37 -5.76 -16.00 19.30
C HIS A 37 -4.54 -15.62 18.46
N PHE A 38 -3.33 -15.97 18.89
CA PHE A 38 -2.11 -15.75 18.12
C PHE A 38 -1.05 -16.82 18.36
N LYS A 39 -0.12 -16.92 17.41
CA LYS A 39 1.05 -17.81 17.47
C LYS A 39 2.33 -16.97 17.52
N GLY A 40 3.28 -17.42 18.32
CA GLY A 40 4.59 -16.76 18.47
C GLY A 40 4.50 -15.42 19.22
N GLU A 41 5.41 -14.51 18.89
CA GLU A 41 5.59 -13.23 19.58
C GLU A 41 5.19 -12.05 18.69
N HIS A 42 4.57 -11.02 19.27
CA HIS A 42 4.25 -9.81 18.53
C HIS A 42 5.50 -9.02 18.15
N THR A 43 5.53 -8.56 16.91
CA THR A 43 6.50 -7.57 16.45
C THR A 43 5.92 -6.19 16.71
N PHE A 44 6.51 -5.47 17.66
CA PHE A 44 6.05 -4.14 18.05
C PHE A 44 6.77 -3.03 17.29
N VAL A 45 6.00 -2.05 16.83
CA VAL A 45 6.49 -0.80 16.21
C VAL A 45 5.90 0.41 16.95
N PRO A 46 6.69 1.47 17.18
CA PRO A 46 6.21 2.64 17.91
C PRO A 46 5.20 3.44 17.07
N VAL A 47 4.25 4.08 17.74
CA VAL A 47 3.35 5.04 17.11
C VAL A 47 4.13 6.30 16.77
N THR A 48 4.08 6.70 15.49
CA THR A 48 4.85 7.85 14.96
C THR A 48 4.05 9.15 15.00
N GLN A 49 2.73 9.08 14.88
CA GLN A 49 1.84 10.25 14.94
C GLN A 49 0.64 10.02 15.86
N LYS A 50 0.62 10.70 17.00
CA LYS A 50 -0.53 10.68 17.92
C LYS A 50 -1.77 11.28 17.26
N GLY A 51 -2.89 10.57 17.40
CA GLY A 51 -4.15 10.86 16.71
C GLY A 51 -4.59 9.69 15.83
N TYR A 52 -3.62 8.91 15.34
CA TYR A 52 -3.82 7.66 14.62
C TYR A 52 -2.97 6.55 15.26
N TRP A 53 -3.34 5.30 15.01
CA TRP A 53 -2.45 4.16 15.27
C TRP A 53 -1.48 3.97 14.10
N GLN A 54 -0.77 5.07 13.79
CA GLN A 54 0.18 5.16 12.69
C GLN A 54 1.58 4.76 13.15
N PHE A 55 2.30 4.00 12.32
CA PHE A 55 3.67 3.57 12.53
C PHE A 55 4.48 3.61 11.24
N ASP A 56 5.81 3.60 11.36
CA ASP A 56 6.70 3.48 10.21
C ASP A 56 6.68 2.04 9.67
N MET A 57 6.53 1.94 8.35
CA MET A 57 6.55 0.70 7.58
C MET A 57 7.70 0.78 6.56
N GLY A 58 8.35 -0.35 6.34
CA GLY A 58 9.33 -0.49 5.27
C GLY A 58 8.66 -0.75 3.92
N ASP A 59 9.37 -1.50 3.08
CA ASP A 59 8.96 -1.73 1.71
C ASP A 59 7.86 -2.78 1.56
N VAL A 60 7.14 -2.67 0.44
CA VAL A 60 6.14 -3.65 -0.01
C VAL A 60 6.74 -4.48 -1.13
N HIS A 61 6.57 -5.80 -1.04
CA HIS A 61 7.07 -6.75 -2.03
C HIS A 61 5.92 -7.52 -2.68
N ILE A 62 6.06 -7.80 -3.97
CA ILE A 62 5.11 -8.61 -4.75
C ILE A 62 5.88 -9.80 -5.32
N GLY A 63 5.54 -11.01 -4.90
CA GLY A 63 6.25 -12.22 -5.31
C GLY A 63 7.70 -12.27 -4.82
N GLY A 64 8.02 -11.57 -3.74
CA GLY A 64 9.38 -11.42 -3.22
C GLY A 64 10.20 -10.29 -3.86
N GLU A 65 9.68 -9.63 -4.89
CA GLU A 65 10.34 -8.47 -5.52
C GLU A 65 9.87 -7.17 -4.88
N SER A 66 10.82 -6.28 -4.58
CA SER A 66 10.55 -4.91 -4.08
C SER A 66 9.72 -4.12 -5.11
N THR A 67 8.77 -3.32 -4.63
CA THR A 67 8.04 -2.33 -5.46
C THR A 67 8.84 -1.03 -5.62
N GLY A 68 9.88 -0.83 -4.81
CA GLY A 68 10.73 0.35 -4.81
C GLY A 68 10.07 1.60 -4.23
N PHE A 69 8.75 1.73 -4.32
CA PHE A 69 7.99 2.90 -3.87
C PHE A 69 8.15 3.18 -2.37
N CYS A 70 8.07 2.14 -1.54
CA CYS A 70 8.21 2.25 -0.09
C CYS A 70 9.64 1.93 0.40
N SER A 71 10.64 1.87 -0.48
CA SER A 71 12.02 1.55 -0.11
C SER A 71 12.67 2.59 0.81
N GLY A 72 12.24 3.85 0.71
CA GLY A 72 12.63 4.94 1.62
C GLY A 72 11.83 4.98 2.93
N GLY A 73 10.91 4.03 3.13
CA GLY A 73 9.93 4.03 4.21
C GLY A 73 8.59 4.63 3.78
N CYS A 74 7.52 4.00 4.23
CA CYS A 74 6.15 4.48 4.15
C CYS A 74 5.56 4.55 5.58
N SER A 75 4.49 5.30 5.77
CA SER A 75 3.68 5.18 6.98
C SER A 75 2.57 4.16 6.78
N ALA A 76 2.11 3.53 7.87
CA ALA A 76 0.94 2.67 7.86
C ALA A 76 0.07 2.93 9.09
N ILE A 77 -1.24 2.78 8.95
CA ILE A 77 -2.22 2.79 10.04
C ILE A 77 -2.86 1.42 10.13
N ALA A 78 -2.91 0.83 11.32
CA ALA A 78 -3.78 -0.32 11.58
C ALA A 78 -5.20 0.19 11.88
N ASP A 79 -6.16 -0.19 11.06
CA ASP A 79 -7.53 0.35 11.10
C ASP A 79 -8.58 -0.75 11.01
N SER A 80 -9.07 -1.20 12.16
CA SER A 80 -10.18 -2.16 12.25
C SER A 80 -11.52 -1.62 11.74
N GLY A 81 -11.61 -0.33 11.39
CA GLY A 81 -12.79 0.28 10.79
C GLY A 81 -12.85 0.11 9.26
N THR A 82 -11.79 -0.41 8.64
CA THR A 82 -11.67 -0.58 7.20
C THR A 82 -11.40 -2.05 6.90
N SER A 83 -12.08 -2.63 5.91
CA SER A 83 -11.82 -4.02 5.52
C SER A 83 -10.65 -4.19 4.56
N LEU A 84 -10.55 -3.34 3.53
CA LEU A 84 -9.51 -3.43 2.50
C LEU A 84 -8.16 -2.89 3.00
N ILE A 85 -7.09 -3.28 2.31
CA ILE A 85 -5.79 -2.62 2.41
C ILE A 85 -5.76 -1.45 1.43
N ALA A 86 -5.60 -0.23 1.92
CA ALA A 86 -5.47 0.95 1.07
C ALA A 86 -3.99 1.37 0.96
N GLY A 87 -3.52 1.70 -0.24
CA GLY A 87 -2.14 2.14 -0.45
C GLY A 87 -1.93 2.97 -1.71
N PRO A 88 -0.69 3.43 -1.95
CA PRO A 88 -0.35 4.29 -3.08
C PRO A 88 -0.73 3.67 -4.43
N THR A 89 -1.36 4.46 -5.31
CA THR A 89 -1.81 4.00 -6.63
C THR A 89 -0.70 3.34 -7.44
N ALA A 90 0.53 3.84 -7.31
CA ALA A 90 1.72 3.29 -7.97
C ALA A 90 1.91 1.79 -7.67
N VAL A 91 1.75 1.40 -6.41
CA VAL A 91 1.92 0.02 -5.96
C VAL A 91 0.68 -0.81 -6.25
N ILE A 92 -0.52 -0.23 -6.08
CA ILE A 92 -1.77 -0.95 -6.36
C ILE A 92 -1.89 -1.31 -7.85
N ALA A 93 -1.40 -0.47 -8.77
CA ALA A 93 -1.35 -0.79 -10.19
C ALA A 93 -0.43 -1.99 -10.49
N GLU A 94 0.73 -2.09 -9.82
CA GLU A 94 1.63 -3.25 -9.93
C GLU A 94 0.96 -4.52 -9.38
N ILE A 95 0.30 -4.42 -8.22
CA ILE A 95 -0.48 -5.53 -7.64
C ILE A 95 -1.55 -5.98 -8.64
N ASN A 96 -2.38 -5.07 -9.14
CA ASN A 96 -3.44 -5.37 -10.10
C ASN A 96 -2.91 -6.03 -11.37
N GLN A 97 -1.75 -5.60 -11.87
CA GLN A 97 -1.09 -6.23 -13.01
C GLN A 97 -0.70 -7.69 -12.70
N LYS A 98 -0.09 -7.95 -11.53
CA LYS A 98 0.41 -9.27 -11.14
C LYS A 98 -0.70 -10.25 -10.76
N ILE A 99 -1.82 -9.78 -10.23
CA ILE A 99 -3.01 -10.59 -9.90
C ILE A 99 -4.04 -10.64 -11.03
N GLN A 100 -3.73 -10.02 -12.18
CA GLN A 100 -4.60 -9.94 -13.37
C GLN A 100 -5.94 -9.23 -13.11
N ALA A 101 -6.03 -8.39 -12.08
CA ALA A 101 -7.20 -7.55 -11.83
C ALA A 101 -7.39 -6.54 -12.98
N PRO A 102 -8.61 -6.36 -13.49
CA PRO A 102 -8.91 -5.30 -14.44
C PRO A 102 -8.73 -3.95 -13.77
N GLY A 103 -8.29 -2.98 -14.56
CA GLY A 103 -8.16 -1.58 -14.15
C GLY A 103 -8.81 -0.64 -15.15
N VAL A 104 -8.63 0.65 -14.92
CA VAL A 104 -9.06 1.73 -15.80
C VAL A 104 -7.84 2.22 -16.57
N VAL A 105 -8.01 2.42 -17.88
CA VAL A 105 -6.94 2.97 -18.72
C VAL A 105 -6.73 4.45 -18.40
N SER A 106 -5.52 4.80 -17.95
CA SER A 106 -5.12 6.19 -17.74
C SER A 106 -4.45 6.74 -19.02
N GLN A 107 -5.19 7.55 -19.78
CA GLN A 107 -4.63 8.15 -20.99
C GLN A 107 -3.45 9.09 -20.68
N LYS A 108 -3.50 9.79 -19.55
CA LYS A 108 -2.39 10.65 -19.10
C LYS A 108 -1.13 9.84 -18.79
N CYS A 109 -1.29 8.69 -18.12
CA CYS A 109 -0.18 7.75 -17.90
C CYS A 109 0.40 7.27 -19.24
N LYS A 110 -0.45 6.80 -20.16
CA LYS A 110 0.01 6.37 -21.49
C LYS A 110 0.75 7.48 -22.25
N THR A 111 0.25 8.71 -22.19
CA THR A 111 0.94 9.87 -22.79
C THR A 111 2.29 10.13 -22.12
N MET A 112 2.38 10.05 -20.79
CA MET A 112 3.64 10.21 -20.05
C MET A 112 4.68 9.18 -20.52
N VAL A 113 4.29 7.90 -20.57
CA VAL A 113 5.17 6.80 -21.00
C VAL A 113 5.59 6.97 -22.46
N ALA A 114 4.65 7.27 -23.35
CA ALA A 114 4.91 7.39 -24.78
C ALA A 114 5.79 8.60 -25.12
N GLN A 115 5.63 9.73 -24.42
CA GLN A 115 6.37 10.96 -24.73
C GLN A 115 7.73 11.02 -24.02
N TYR A 116 7.80 10.55 -22.77
CA TYR A 116 8.95 10.80 -21.90
C TYR A 116 9.62 9.51 -21.39
N GLY A 117 9.06 8.32 -21.64
CA GLY A 117 9.58 7.06 -21.10
C GLY A 117 11.04 6.78 -21.49
N GLU A 118 11.42 7.05 -22.74
CA GLU A 118 12.81 6.89 -23.20
C GLU A 118 13.78 7.87 -22.55
N GLU A 119 13.35 9.12 -22.35
CA GLU A 119 14.15 10.15 -21.69
C GLU A 119 14.34 9.80 -20.21
N VAL A 120 13.27 9.38 -19.52
CA VAL A 120 13.32 8.90 -18.13
C VAL A 120 14.31 7.74 -17.99
N TYR A 121 14.24 6.74 -18.86
CA TYR A 121 15.17 5.60 -18.83
C TYR A 121 16.62 6.05 -19.02
N SER A 122 16.87 6.91 -20.01
CA SER A 122 18.21 7.46 -20.29
C SER A 122 18.78 8.28 -19.13
N LEU A 123 17.93 9.10 -18.49
CA LEU A 123 18.32 9.90 -17.32
C LEU A 123 18.61 9.03 -16.10
N LEU A 124 17.86 7.94 -15.89
CA LEU A 124 18.11 7.00 -14.80
C LEU A 124 19.46 6.29 -14.91
N LEU A 125 19.90 5.96 -16.13
CA LEU A 125 21.20 5.34 -16.35
C LEU A 125 22.38 6.30 -16.15
N THR A 126 22.17 7.60 -16.41
CA THR A 126 23.24 8.61 -16.38
C THR A 126 23.36 9.31 -15.03
N GLU A 127 22.24 9.60 -14.37
CA GLU A 127 22.20 10.34 -13.09
C GLU A 127 21.95 9.43 -11.88
N GLY A 128 21.72 8.14 -12.09
CA GLY A 128 21.33 7.19 -11.05
C GLY A 128 19.90 7.40 -10.55
N LEU A 129 19.60 6.92 -9.32
CA LEU A 129 18.28 6.98 -8.68
C LEU A 129 17.90 8.40 -8.19
N SER A 130 18.22 9.45 -8.96
CA SER A 130 17.99 10.85 -8.60
C SER A 130 16.50 11.18 -8.60
N THR A 131 15.98 11.70 -7.48
CA THR A 131 14.58 12.14 -7.32
C THR A 131 14.21 13.37 -8.15
N LYS A 132 15.16 13.96 -8.89
CA LYS A 132 14.96 15.22 -9.62
C LYS A 132 14.61 15.05 -11.10
N ILE A 133 14.45 13.83 -11.60
CA ILE A 133 14.21 13.56 -13.03
C ILE A 133 12.98 14.30 -13.56
N CYS A 134 11.85 14.22 -12.86
CA CYS A 134 10.62 14.87 -13.30
C CYS A 134 10.67 16.40 -13.29
N SER A 135 11.52 16.98 -12.44
CA SER A 135 11.80 18.41 -12.47
C SER A 135 12.69 18.80 -13.65
N ARG A 136 13.68 17.95 -14.01
CA ARG A 136 14.56 18.19 -15.16
C ARG A 136 13.82 18.14 -16.50
N ILE A 137 12.90 17.19 -16.64
CA ILE A 137 12.01 17.08 -17.80
C ILE A 137 10.98 18.24 -17.83
N GLY A 138 10.88 19.04 -16.75
CA GLY A 138 10.01 20.19 -16.66
C GLY A 138 8.55 19.85 -16.35
N LEU A 139 8.26 18.62 -15.91
CA LEU A 139 6.92 18.17 -15.55
C LEU A 139 6.54 18.50 -14.10
N CYS A 140 7.54 18.65 -13.22
CA CYS A 140 7.35 19.01 -11.82
C CYS A 140 7.99 20.37 -11.49
N ALA A 141 7.37 21.12 -10.58
CA ALA A 141 7.77 22.49 -10.26
C ALA A 141 8.89 22.64 -9.22
N PHE A 142 9.35 21.57 -8.51
CA PHE A 142 10.29 21.77 -7.39
C PHE A 142 11.24 20.60 -7.03
N ASP A 143 12.43 20.95 -6.53
CA ASP A 143 13.67 20.14 -6.42
C ASP A 143 13.99 19.54 -5.04
N GLY A 144 12.99 19.38 -4.16
CA GLY A 144 13.14 18.68 -2.89
C GLY A 144 13.59 19.51 -1.67
N THR A 145 13.58 20.84 -1.71
CA THR A 145 14.07 21.67 -0.59
C THR A 145 13.12 22.73 -0.01
N ARG A 146 11.87 22.89 -0.48
CA ARG A 146 10.92 23.84 0.15
C ARG A 146 9.69 23.16 0.74
N ARG A 147 9.67 23.13 2.08
CA ARG A 147 8.44 23.24 2.87
C ARG A 147 7.72 24.51 2.42
N VAL A 148 6.64 24.38 1.66
CA VAL A 148 5.66 25.45 1.57
C VAL A 148 4.64 25.12 2.65
N SER A 149 4.69 25.90 3.74
CA SER A 149 3.54 26.08 4.61
C SER A 149 2.35 26.39 3.72
N ILE A 150 1.25 25.65 3.90
CA ILE A 150 -0.05 26.08 3.39
C ILE A 150 -0.42 27.32 4.22
N ASP A 151 0.14 28.46 3.85
CA ASP A 151 -0.45 29.75 4.16
C ASP A 151 -1.56 29.97 3.13
N ILE A 152 -2.72 30.37 3.65
CA ILE A 152 -4.06 30.37 3.02
C ILE A 152 -4.19 31.37 1.84
N GLU A 153 -3.10 31.76 1.18
CA GLU A 153 -3.05 32.92 0.29
C GLU A 153 -2.61 32.64 -1.15
N SER A 154 -2.91 31.46 -1.73
CA SER A 154 -2.70 31.24 -3.17
C SER A 154 -3.86 30.55 -3.90
N MET A 155 -5.09 31.01 -3.65
CA MET A 155 -6.26 30.69 -4.50
C MET A 155 -6.30 31.45 -5.83
N VAL A 156 -5.18 32.04 -6.28
CA VAL A 156 -5.13 32.69 -7.60
C VAL A 156 -3.77 32.41 -8.23
N ASN A 157 -3.77 31.68 -9.35
CA ASN A 157 -2.64 31.33 -10.22
C ASN A 157 -1.72 30.18 -9.79
N MET A 158 -2.16 28.94 -10.04
CA MET A 158 -1.25 27.91 -10.57
C MET A 158 -1.91 27.15 -11.73
N ASN A 159 -1.11 26.94 -12.76
CA ASN A 159 -1.46 26.34 -14.03
C ASN A 159 -1.85 24.86 -13.80
N ARG A 160 -3.15 24.55 -13.68
CA ARG A 160 -3.71 23.21 -13.35
C ARG A 160 -3.31 22.06 -14.30
N ASN A 161 -2.55 22.33 -15.36
CA ASN A 161 -2.16 21.32 -16.36
C ASN A 161 -0.87 20.56 -16.01
N SER A 162 0.01 21.07 -15.14
CA SER A 162 1.29 20.41 -14.82
C SER A 162 1.21 19.42 -13.66
N ASP A 163 0.27 19.62 -12.73
CA ASP A 163 0.20 18.87 -11.47
C ASP A 163 -0.07 17.37 -11.68
N GLY A 164 -1.03 17.05 -12.57
CA GLY A 164 -1.35 15.66 -12.88
C GLY A 164 -0.23 14.93 -13.63
N MET A 165 0.50 15.60 -14.52
CA MET A 165 1.61 14.98 -15.25
C MET A 165 2.83 14.75 -14.36
N CYS A 166 3.04 15.60 -13.35
CA CYS A 166 4.08 15.41 -12.35
C CYS A 166 3.93 14.07 -11.63
N SER A 167 2.74 13.76 -11.10
CA SER A 167 2.49 12.48 -10.40
C SER A 167 2.72 11.26 -11.31
N PHE A 168 2.27 11.31 -12.57
CA PHE A 168 2.54 10.22 -13.52
C PHE A 168 4.02 10.08 -13.84
N CYS A 169 4.77 11.18 -13.87
CA CYS A 169 6.20 11.12 -14.03
C CYS A 169 6.88 10.47 -12.83
N GLU A 170 6.52 10.86 -11.61
CA GLU A 170 7.10 10.28 -10.39
C GLU A 170 6.84 8.77 -10.30
N MET A 171 5.62 8.32 -10.62
CA MET A 171 5.30 6.89 -10.75
C MET A 171 6.13 6.21 -11.83
N THR A 172 6.25 6.81 -13.01
CA THR A 172 7.04 6.28 -14.13
C THR A 172 8.51 6.13 -13.76
N VAL A 173 9.09 7.11 -13.05
CA VAL A 173 10.46 7.04 -12.56
C VAL A 173 10.64 5.85 -11.62
N ILE A 174 9.75 5.67 -10.63
CA ILE A 174 9.83 4.57 -9.67
C ILE A 174 9.72 3.21 -10.37
N TRP A 175 8.72 3.04 -11.24
CA TRP A 175 8.55 1.79 -11.98
C TRP A 175 9.75 1.50 -12.88
N MET A 176 10.26 2.50 -13.61
CA MET A 176 11.43 2.35 -14.47
C MET A 176 12.68 1.99 -13.67
N GLN A 177 12.88 2.61 -12.51
CA GLN A 177 13.96 2.26 -11.60
C GLN A 177 13.87 0.81 -11.15
N ASN A 178 12.65 0.32 -10.86
CA ASN A 178 12.45 -1.07 -10.48
C ASN A 178 12.78 -2.03 -11.63
N GLN A 179 12.34 -1.72 -12.85
CA GLN A 179 12.66 -2.52 -14.05
C GLN A 179 14.17 -2.55 -14.34
N ILE A 180 14.87 -1.43 -14.19
CA ILE A 180 16.33 -1.36 -14.35
C ILE A 180 17.03 -2.23 -13.29
N LYS A 181 16.58 -2.21 -12.03
CA LYS A 181 17.13 -3.07 -10.97
C LYS A 181 16.94 -4.56 -11.27
N GLN A 182 15.88 -4.91 -11.99
CA GLN A 182 15.61 -6.28 -12.45
C GLN A 182 16.34 -6.64 -13.76
N ASN A 183 17.27 -5.80 -14.24
CA ASN A 183 18.02 -5.99 -15.48
C ASN A 183 17.14 -6.13 -16.74
N GLN A 184 15.96 -5.50 -16.77
CA GLN A 184 15.11 -5.47 -17.96
C GLN A 184 15.65 -4.51 -19.02
N THR A 185 15.41 -4.79 -20.31
CA THR A 185 15.77 -3.85 -21.37
C THR A 185 14.86 -2.62 -21.36
N LYS A 186 15.30 -1.53 -22.01
CA LYS A 186 14.49 -0.31 -22.17
C LYS A 186 13.11 -0.60 -22.77
N GLU A 187 13.07 -1.42 -23.81
CA GLU A 187 11.84 -1.76 -24.52
C GLU A 187 10.90 -2.58 -23.64
N GLN A 188 11.43 -3.54 -22.88
CA GLN A 188 10.66 -4.34 -21.93
C GLN A 188 10.12 -3.47 -20.78
N ALA A 189 10.96 -2.58 -20.24
CA ALA A 189 10.56 -1.69 -19.16
C ALA A 189 9.45 -0.71 -19.61
N ILE A 190 9.60 -0.05 -20.76
CA ILE A 190 8.58 0.84 -21.30
C ILE A 190 7.28 0.09 -21.60
N HIS A 191 7.37 -1.12 -22.18
CA HIS A 191 6.21 -1.96 -22.43
C HIS A 191 5.47 -2.30 -21.13
N TYR A 192 6.18 -2.79 -20.12
CA TYR A 192 5.62 -3.13 -18.81
C TYR A 192 4.93 -1.93 -18.16
N ILE A 193 5.59 -0.77 -18.15
CA ILE A 193 5.01 0.46 -17.59
C ILE A 193 3.77 0.91 -18.36
N ASN A 194 3.74 0.74 -19.69
CA ASN A 194 2.55 1.00 -20.47
C ASN A 194 1.39 0.04 -20.11
N GLU A 195 1.67 -1.23 -19.80
CA GLU A 195 0.66 -2.15 -19.26
C GLU A 195 0.16 -1.71 -17.88
N LEU A 196 1.01 -1.18 -17.00
CA LEU A 196 0.59 -0.61 -15.71
C LEU A 196 -0.41 0.54 -15.90
N CYS A 197 -0.24 1.37 -16.95
CA CYS A 197 -1.20 2.42 -17.29
C CYS A 197 -2.62 1.91 -17.64
N GLU A 198 -2.79 0.61 -17.87
CA GLU A 198 -4.08 -0.05 -18.11
C GLU A 198 -4.67 -0.70 -16.85
N ARG A 199 -3.88 -0.78 -15.77
CA ARG A 199 -4.21 -1.48 -14.51
C ARG A 199 -4.47 -0.54 -13.35
N PHE A 200 -4.69 0.75 -13.63
CA PHE A 200 -5.00 1.72 -12.60
C PHE A 200 -6.29 1.33 -11.86
N PRO A 201 -6.32 1.43 -10.53
CA PRO A 201 -7.49 1.09 -9.74
C PRO A 201 -8.68 1.98 -10.13
N SER A 202 -9.87 1.36 -10.21
CA SER A 202 -11.10 2.08 -10.51
C SER A 202 -11.52 2.93 -9.31
N PRO A 203 -11.80 4.23 -9.46
CA PRO A 203 -12.21 5.09 -8.35
C PRO A 203 -13.59 4.73 -7.76
N LEU A 204 -14.36 3.90 -8.44
CA LEU A 204 -15.74 3.55 -8.08
C LEU A 204 -15.99 2.04 -8.04
N GLY A 205 -14.97 1.20 -8.25
CA GLY A 205 -15.16 -0.23 -8.46
C GLY A 205 -14.16 -1.08 -7.69
N GLU A 206 -14.67 -2.17 -7.14
CA GLU A 206 -13.86 -3.27 -6.61
C GLU A 206 -13.08 -3.92 -7.77
N SER A 207 -11.80 -4.22 -7.53
CA SER A 207 -10.93 -4.85 -8.51
C SER A 207 -11.23 -6.35 -8.58
N ALA A 208 -12.27 -6.73 -9.33
CA ALA A 208 -12.69 -8.12 -9.51
C ALA A 208 -11.58 -8.99 -10.11
N VAL A 209 -11.31 -10.16 -9.55
CA VAL A 209 -10.29 -11.09 -10.04
C VAL A 209 -10.91 -12.46 -10.35
N ASP A 210 -10.24 -13.25 -11.18
CA ASP A 210 -10.68 -14.62 -11.46
C ASP A 210 -10.38 -15.53 -10.25
N CYS A 211 -11.43 -16.06 -9.61
CA CYS A 211 -11.33 -17.02 -8.52
C CYS A 211 -10.54 -18.30 -8.90
N GLY A 212 -10.49 -18.66 -10.18
CA GLY A 212 -9.71 -19.82 -10.65
C GLY A 212 -8.19 -19.58 -10.70
N SER A 213 -7.76 -18.32 -10.61
CA SER A 213 -6.38 -17.92 -10.84
C SER A 213 -5.54 -17.69 -9.57
N LEU A 214 -6.13 -17.84 -8.37
CA LEU A 214 -5.47 -17.59 -7.08
C LEU A 214 -4.11 -18.27 -6.95
N ALA A 215 -4.01 -19.55 -7.35
CA ALA A 215 -2.76 -20.31 -7.26
C ALA A 215 -1.61 -19.76 -8.13
N SER A 216 -1.91 -18.92 -9.12
CA SER A 216 -0.92 -18.25 -9.96
C SER A 216 -0.54 -16.85 -9.47
N MET A 217 -1.30 -16.31 -8.51
CA MET A 217 -1.06 -14.98 -7.98
C MET A 217 0.12 -15.00 -6.99
N PRO A 218 0.93 -13.93 -6.92
CA PRO A 218 2.05 -13.87 -6.01
C PRO A 218 1.61 -13.60 -4.57
N ASN A 219 2.42 -14.03 -3.61
CA ASN A 219 2.32 -13.52 -2.25
C ASN A 219 2.71 -12.04 -2.22
N ILE A 220 2.04 -11.26 -1.37
CA ILE A 220 2.37 -9.85 -1.13
C ILE A 220 2.89 -9.72 0.29
N SER A 221 3.97 -8.97 0.52
CA SER A 221 4.50 -8.78 1.87
C SER A 221 4.80 -7.34 2.21
N PHE A 222 4.54 -7.00 3.47
CA PHE A 222 4.82 -5.71 4.08
C PHE A 222 5.98 -5.84 5.05
N THR A 223 6.96 -4.94 4.99
CA THR A 223 8.05 -4.94 5.96
C THR A 223 7.66 -4.10 7.18
N ILE A 224 7.47 -4.71 8.34
CA ILE A 224 7.09 -4.02 9.58
C ILE A 224 8.07 -4.41 10.68
N GLY A 225 8.70 -3.43 11.33
CA GLY A 225 9.70 -3.70 12.37
C GLY A 225 10.89 -4.54 11.88
N GLY A 226 11.25 -4.43 10.61
CA GLY A 226 12.31 -5.22 9.97
C GLY A 226 11.95 -6.67 9.64
N LYS A 227 10.69 -7.08 9.83
CA LYS A 227 10.21 -8.43 9.48
C LYS A 227 9.19 -8.39 8.33
N PRO A 228 9.18 -9.39 7.44
CA PRO A 228 8.16 -9.52 6.41
C PRO A 228 6.86 -10.08 6.99
N PHE A 229 5.75 -9.41 6.69
CA PHE A 229 4.38 -9.84 6.96
C PHE A 229 3.74 -10.21 5.63
N LEU A 230 3.63 -11.52 5.37
CA LEU A 230 3.23 -12.10 4.10
C LEU A 230 1.73 -12.41 4.09
N LEU A 231 1.07 -12.02 3.00
CA LEU A 231 -0.30 -12.38 2.66
C LEU A 231 -0.30 -13.29 1.43
N THR A 232 -0.96 -14.44 1.53
CA THR A 232 -1.18 -15.34 0.39
C THR A 232 -2.38 -14.88 -0.45
N PRO A 233 -2.52 -15.36 -1.70
CA PRO A 233 -3.68 -15.06 -2.55
C PRO A 233 -5.02 -15.33 -1.86
N GLU A 234 -5.13 -16.42 -1.11
CA GLU A 234 -6.34 -16.79 -0.38
C GLU A 234 -6.67 -15.82 0.75
N GLN A 235 -5.69 -15.08 1.25
CA GLN A 235 -5.85 -14.15 2.36
C GLN A 235 -6.20 -12.73 1.88
N TYR A 236 -5.60 -12.29 0.77
CA TYR A 236 -5.84 -10.95 0.23
C TYR A 236 -6.91 -10.89 -0.84
N VAL A 237 -7.37 -12.02 -1.40
CA VAL A 237 -8.53 -12.06 -2.31
C VAL A 237 -9.80 -12.32 -1.50
N LEU A 238 -10.77 -11.43 -1.61
CA LEU A 238 -12.07 -11.55 -0.97
C LEU A 238 -13.03 -12.32 -1.88
N GLN A 239 -13.57 -13.43 -1.40
CA GLN A 239 -14.56 -14.22 -2.13
C GLN A 239 -15.97 -13.93 -1.58
N ILE A 240 -16.88 -13.50 -2.45
CA ILE A 240 -18.29 -13.31 -2.14
C ILE A 240 -19.09 -14.40 -2.86
N GLY A 241 -19.89 -15.15 -2.09
CA GLY A 241 -20.67 -16.27 -2.61
C GLY A 241 -19.90 -17.60 -2.64
N VAL A 242 -20.58 -18.66 -3.09
CA VAL A 242 -20.08 -20.04 -2.99
C VAL A 242 -20.19 -20.74 -4.34
N GLY A 243 -19.21 -21.60 -4.64
CA GLY A 243 -19.20 -22.44 -5.84
C GLY A 243 -19.04 -21.63 -7.12
N ILE A 244 -19.75 -22.03 -8.18
CA ILE A 244 -19.60 -21.45 -9.53
C ILE A 244 -20.06 -19.99 -9.64
N ALA A 245 -20.81 -19.49 -8.67
CA ALA A 245 -21.30 -18.11 -8.64
C ALA A 245 -20.44 -17.20 -7.73
N ALA A 246 -19.34 -17.73 -7.20
CA ALA A 246 -18.41 -16.95 -6.39
C ALA A 246 -17.80 -15.82 -7.22
N GLN A 247 -17.76 -14.63 -6.62
CA GLN A 247 -17.10 -13.46 -7.17
C GLN A 247 -15.89 -13.16 -6.29
N CYS A 248 -14.73 -12.97 -6.90
CA CYS A 248 -13.51 -12.67 -6.18
C CYS A 248 -13.09 -11.23 -6.45
N PHE A 249 -12.62 -10.56 -5.40
CA PHE A 249 -12.17 -9.17 -5.46
C PHE A 249 -10.81 -9.04 -4.80
N SER A 250 -9.94 -8.22 -5.38
CA SER A 250 -8.71 -7.81 -4.74
C SER A 250 -9.02 -7.10 -3.41
N GLY A 251 -8.36 -7.52 -2.34
CA GLY A 251 -8.42 -6.87 -1.03
C GLY A 251 -7.66 -5.54 -0.98
N PHE A 252 -7.17 -5.03 -2.12
CA PHE A 252 -6.40 -3.81 -2.22
C PHE A 252 -7.20 -2.69 -2.90
N THR A 253 -7.04 -1.47 -2.39
CA THR A 253 -7.62 -0.26 -2.99
C THR A 253 -6.60 0.87 -3.02
N ALA A 254 -6.76 1.81 -3.94
CA ALA A 254 -5.89 2.98 -4.03
C ALA A 254 -6.28 4.09 -3.05
N LEU A 255 -5.26 4.67 -2.43
CA LEU A 255 -5.35 5.89 -1.65
C LEU A 255 -4.01 6.64 -1.76
N ASP A 256 -4.01 7.75 -2.48
CA ASP A 256 -2.84 8.63 -2.56
C ASP A 256 -2.95 9.73 -1.51
N VAL A 257 -2.12 9.65 -0.47
CA VAL A 257 -2.00 10.68 0.57
C VAL A 257 -0.75 11.52 0.29
N PRO A 258 -0.87 12.83 0.02
CA PRO A 258 0.28 13.66 -0.27
C PRO A 258 1.14 13.93 0.98
N PRO A 259 2.43 14.28 0.81
CA PRO A 259 3.24 14.82 1.89
C PRO A 259 2.58 16.04 2.55
N PRO A 260 2.79 16.27 3.87
CA PRO A 260 3.70 15.55 4.76
C PRO A 260 3.07 14.32 5.45
N ARG A 261 1.83 13.95 5.12
CA ARG A 261 1.11 12.86 5.82
C ARG A 261 1.34 11.49 5.20
N GLY A 262 1.66 11.43 3.91
CA GLY A 262 2.01 10.19 3.21
C GLY A 262 3.45 10.17 2.70
N PRO A 263 3.85 9.09 2.00
CA PRO A 263 2.99 7.99 1.56
C PRO A 263 2.47 7.13 2.73
N LEU A 264 1.19 6.76 2.65
CA LEU A 264 0.45 6.12 3.75
C LEU A 264 -0.26 4.86 3.26
N TRP A 265 -0.22 3.82 4.09
CA TRP A 265 -1.04 2.62 3.97
C TRP A 265 -2.09 2.54 5.07
N ILE A 266 -3.24 1.97 4.76
CA ILE A 266 -4.25 1.56 5.74
C ILE A 266 -4.29 0.04 5.72
N LEU A 267 -3.93 -0.58 6.83
CA LEU A 267 -3.96 -2.03 7.02
C LEU A 267 -5.25 -2.38 7.77
N GLY A 268 -6.25 -2.79 6.98
CA GLY A 268 -7.58 -3.16 7.46
C GLY A 268 -7.73 -4.64 7.80
N ASP A 269 -8.98 -5.12 7.83
CA ASP A 269 -9.35 -6.50 8.17
C ASP A 269 -8.62 -7.56 7.34
N VAL A 270 -8.35 -7.31 6.06
CA VAL A 270 -7.57 -8.23 5.20
C VAL A 270 -6.19 -8.52 5.81
N PHE A 271 -5.52 -7.52 6.39
CA PHE A 271 -4.25 -7.70 7.08
C PHE A 271 -4.45 -8.17 8.52
N MET A 272 -5.31 -7.49 9.27
CA MET A 272 -5.52 -7.75 10.70
C MET A 272 -6.20 -9.10 10.99
N GLY A 273 -6.87 -9.70 10.01
CA GLY A 273 -7.43 -11.04 10.11
C GLY A 273 -6.40 -12.15 9.95
N VAL A 274 -5.28 -11.88 9.27
CA VAL A 274 -4.13 -12.79 9.24
C VAL A 274 -3.21 -12.54 10.43
N TYR A 275 -3.15 -11.29 10.89
CA TYR A 275 -2.26 -10.87 11.95
C TYR A 275 -3.02 -10.28 13.14
N HIS A 276 -3.09 -11.05 14.23
CA HIS A 276 -3.57 -10.56 15.51
C HIS A 276 -2.87 -9.26 15.87
N THR A 277 -3.66 -8.24 16.20
CA THR A 277 -3.17 -6.88 16.38
C THR A 277 -3.38 -6.39 17.82
N ILE A 278 -2.31 -5.91 18.45
CA ILE A 278 -2.33 -5.25 19.77
C ILE A 278 -2.14 -3.75 19.58
N PHE A 279 -2.98 -2.98 20.23
CA PHE A 279 -2.86 -1.53 20.38
C PHE A 279 -2.47 -1.21 21.82
N ASP A 280 -1.22 -0.84 22.04
CA ASP A 280 -0.66 -0.56 23.36
C ASP A 280 -0.61 0.95 23.60
N SER A 281 -1.64 1.47 24.25
CA SER A 281 -1.77 2.91 24.54
C SER A 281 -0.85 3.38 25.67
N GLY A 282 -0.40 2.46 26.53
CA GLY A 282 0.56 2.77 27.60
C GLY A 282 1.97 3.01 27.08
N LYS A 283 2.40 2.23 26.09
CA LYS A 283 3.73 2.35 25.47
C LYS A 283 3.70 3.01 24.08
N LEU A 284 2.52 3.40 23.60
CA LEU A 284 2.31 4.02 22.30
C LEU A 284 2.96 3.23 21.16
N ARG A 285 2.50 1.98 20.99
CA ARG A 285 3.01 1.06 19.98
C ARG A 285 1.91 0.13 19.48
N VAL A 286 2.09 -0.40 18.29
CA VAL A 286 1.22 -1.43 17.71
C VAL A 286 2.03 -2.71 17.57
N GLY A 287 1.42 -3.87 17.83
CA GLY A 287 2.07 -5.18 17.77
C GLY A 287 1.31 -6.16 16.90
N PHE A 288 2.04 -6.91 16.07
CA PHE A 288 1.45 -7.89 15.15
C PHE A 288 2.06 -9.28 15.35
N ALA A 289 1.22 -10.31 15.44
CA ALA A 289 1.60 -11.72 15.48
C ALA A 289 0.67 -12.52 14.54
N GLU A 290 1.10 -13.69 14.08
CA GLU A 290 0.25 -14.59 13.28
C GLU A 290 -1.00 -14.95 14.07
N ALA A 291 -2.19 -14.81 13.48
CA ALA A 291 -3.44 -15.23 14.10
C ALA A 291 -3.49 -16.77 14.26
N ALA A 292 -4.14 -17.23 15.32
CA ALA A 292 -4.28 -18.66 15.60
C ALA A 292 -5.23 -19.36 14.63
#